data_AF-A0A086ZHP6-F1
#
_entry.id   AF-A0A086ZHP6-F1
#
_cell.length_a   1.000
_cell.length_b   1.000
_cell.length_c   1.000
_cell.angle_alpha   90.00
_cell.angle_beta   90.00
_cell.angle_gamma   90.00
#
_symmetry.space_group_name_H-M   'P 1'
#
loop_
_entity.id
_entity.type
_entity.pdbx_description
1 polymer ?
#
loop_
_entity_poly.entity_id
_entity_poly.type
_entity_poly.pdbx_seq_one_letter_code
_entity_poly.pdbx_strand_id
1 'polypeptide(L)'
;MSHKYYDRLYELDKRNALKTDLSPSARAESANAVSKRMSEALTAIAEKQRKAGGGNVLVVSSALAISLFLETLGEHYSGVGIPNESVTKLVFSHDKFSVEGPVGSMSYYNNGKNQLLDKR
;
A
#
# COMPACT_ATOMS: atom_id res chain seq x y z
N MET A 1 12.53 5.47 2.50
CA MET A 1 13.11 4.64 3.59
C MET A 1 13.23 3.22 3.08
N SER A 2 14.38 2.56 3.23
CA SER A 2 14.57 1.17 2.75
C SER A 2 13.83 0.17 3.64
N HIS A 3 13.27 -0.90 3.07
CA HIS A 3 12.64 -2.00 3.83
C HIS A 3 13.56 -2.64 4.89
N LYS A 4 14.88 -2.52 4.72
CA LYS A 4 15.89 -2.89 5.72
C LYS A 4 15.69 -2.20 7.08
N TYR A 5 15.13 -0.98 7.11
CA TYR A 5 14.84 -0.29 8.37
C TYR A 5 13.70 -0.99 9.13
N TYR A 6 12.61 -1.34 8.45
CA TYR A 6 11.47 -2.00 9.08
C TYR A 6 11.80 -3.42 9.53
N ASP A 7 12.60 -4.16 8.76
CA ASP A 7 13.07 -5.49 9.19
C ASP A 7 13.96 -5.41 10.44
N ARG A 8 14.71 -4.32 10.63
CA ARG A 8 15.46 -4.11 11.89
C ARG A 8 14.53 -3.87 13.07
N LEU A 9 13.42 -3.14 12.88
CA LEU A 9 12.42 -2.96 13.93
C LEU A 9 11.75 -4.28 14.29
N TYR A 10 11.43 -5.11 13.30
CA TYR A 10 10.93 -6.47 13.48
C TYR A 10 11.90 -7.34 14.29
N GLU A 11 13.19 -7.36 13.93
CA GLU A 11 14.19 -8.13 14.68
C GLU A 11 14.45 -7.58 16.08
N LEU A 12 14.26 -6.28 16.30
CA LEU A 12 14.33 -5.69 17.64
C LEU A 12 13.15 -6.11 18.51
N ASP A 13 11.93 -6.04 17.97
CA ASP A 13 10.71 -6.45 18.69
C ASP A 13 10.75 -7.94 19.05
N LYS A 14 11.25 -8.80 18.16
CA LYS A 14 11.46 -10.25 18.43
C LYS A 14 12.34 -10.54 19.64
N ARG A 15 13.29 -9.66 19.97
CA ARG A 15 14.13 -9.83 21.16
C ARG A 15 13.35 -9.63 22.45
N ASN A 16 12.19 -8.95 22.38
CA ASN A 16 11.33 -8.63 23.52
C ASN A 16 12.13 -8.13 24.74
N ALA A 17 13.08 -7.20 24.53
CA ALA A 17 13.97 -6.71 25.57
C ALA A 17 13.21 -6.07 26.75
N LEU A 18 12.02 -5.54 26.47
CA LEU A 18 11.11 -4.95 27.45
C LEU A 18 10.23 -5.97 28.18
N LYS A 19 10.35 -7.28 27.88
CA LYS A 19 9.62 -8.39 28.52
C LYS A 19 8.10 -8.19 28.55
N THR A 20 7.56 -7.69 27.45
CA THR A 20 6.11 -7.48 27.28
C THR A 20 5.39 -8.80 27.02
N ASP A 21 4.09 -8.83 27.32
CA ASP A 21 3.18 -9.96 27.15
C ASP A 21 2.29 -9.86 25.89
N LEU A 22 2.69 -9.05 24.89
CA LEU A 22 1.89 -8.90 23.67
C LEU A 22 1.71 -10.25 22.94
N SER A 23 0.51 -10.43 22.42
CA SER A 23 0.17 -11.56 21.55
C SER A 23 0.98 -11.53 20.24
N PRO A 24 1.12 -12.67 19.54
CA PRO A 24 1.83 -12.70 18.26
C PRO A 24 1.30 -11.70 17.22
N SER A 25 0.00 -11.42 17.22
CA SER A 25 -0.62 -10.47 16.28
C SER A 25 -0.36 -8.99 16.62
N ALA A 26 0.11 -8.71 17.83
CA ALA A 26 0.45 -7.37 18.29
C ALA A 26 1.96 -7.08 18.19
N ARG A 27 2.75 -8.05 17.69
CA ARG A 27 4.17 -7.88 17.37
C ARG A 27 4.36 -7.23 16.02
N ALA A 28 5.52 -6.62 15.81
CA ALA A 28 5.88 -6.07 14.52
C ALA A 28 5.88 -7.17 13.45
N GLU A 29 5.49 -6.82 12.23
CA GLU A 29 5.61 -7.69 11.05
C GLU A 29 6.92 -7.38 10.31
N SER A 30 7.52 -8.37 9.64
CA SER A 30 8.60 -8.13 8.68
C SER A 30 8.06 -7.49 7.40
N ALA A 31 8.93 -6.84 6.62
CA ALA A 31 8.58 -6.29 5.31
C ALA A 31 7.93 -7.36 4.42
N ASN A 32 8.52 -8.56 4.35
CA ASN A 32 7.99 -9.67 3.56
C ASN A 32 6.60 -10.13 4.01
N ALA A 33 6.34 -10.16 5.33
CA ALA A 33 5.03 -10.53 5.85
C ALA A 33 3.95 -9.52 5.42
N VAL A 34 4.25 -8.22 5.52
CA VAL A 34 3.36 -7.15 5.08
C VAL A 34 3.14 -7.20 3.56
N SER A 35 4.21 -7.33 2.75
CA SER A 35 4.11 -7.45 1.29
C SER A 35 3.20 -8.62 0.91
N LYS A 36 3.42 -9.81 1.49
CA LYS A 36 2.59 -11.00 1.22
C LYS A 36 1.12 -10.74 1.57
N ARG A 37 0.85 -10.27 2.79
CA ARG A 37 -0.53 -10.01 3.25
C ARG A 37 -1.23 -8.95 2.38
N MET A 38 -0.51 -7.92 1.94
CA MET A 38 -1.04 -6.91 1.04
C MET A 38 -1.34 -7.46 -0.36
N SER A 39 -0.44 -8.27 -0.93
CA SER A 39 -0.67 -8.92 -2.23
C SER A 39 -1.89 -9.85 -2.17
N GLU A 40 -2.04 -10.64 -1.10
CA GLU A 40 -3.20 -11.51 -0.89
C GLU A 40 -4.50 -10.70 -0.77
N ALA A 41 -4.51 -9.65 0.06
CA ALA A 41 -5.69 -8.82 0.27
C ALA A 41 -6.13 -8.08 -1.01
N LEU A 42 -5.19 -7.45 -1.72
CA LEU A 42 -5.48 -6.73 -2.97
C LEU A 42 -5.94 -7.69 -4.07
N THR A 43 -5.32 -8.87 -4.19
CA THR A 43 -5.75 -9.91 -5.14
C THR A 43 -7.17 -10.36 -4.83
N ALA A 44 -7.50 -10.62 -3.56
CA ALA A 44 -8.85 -11.02 -3.16
C ALA A 44 -9.90 -9.95 -3.48
N ILE A 45 -9.58 -8.67 -3.26
CA ILE A 45 -10.43 -7.53 -3.63
C ILE A 45 -10.63 -7.48 -5.15
N ALA A 46 -9.55 -7.57 -5.92
CA ALA A 46 -9.61 -7.49 -7.38
C ALA A 46 -10.40 -8.67 -7.98
N GLU A 47 -10.17 -9.89 -7.49
CA GLU A 47 -10.91 -11.09 -7.88
C GLU A 47 -12.40 -10.99 -7.55
N LYS A 48 -12.74 -10.49 -6.36
CA LYS A 48 -14.13 -10.24 -5.97
C LYS A 48 -14.81 -9.25 -6.92
N GLN A 49 -14.14 -8.14 -7.25
CA GLN A 49 -14.70 -7.15 -8.17
C GLN A 49 -14.81 -7.68 -9.60
N ARG A 50 -13.81 -8.43 -10.08
CA ARG A 50 -13.81 -9.07 -11.39
C ARG A 50 -15.02 -10.01 -11.55
N LYS A 51 -15.30 -10.82 -10.53
CA LYS A 51 -16.47 -11.72 -10.48
C LYS A 51 -17.81 -10.98 -10.44
N ALA A 52 -17.83 -9.74 -9.93
CA ALA A 52 -19.01 -8.88 -9.89
C ALA A 52 -19.25 -8.09 -11.20
N GLY A 53 -18.47 -8.33 -12.26
CA GLY A 53 -18.58 -7.63 -13.54
C GLY A 53 -17.50 -6.57 -13.80
N GLY A 54 -16.50 -6.47 -12.92
CA GLY A 54 -15.41 -5.49 -13.03
C GLY A 54 -15.81 -4.10 -12.52
N GLY A 55 -14.96 -3.10 -12.80
CA GLY A 55 -15.18 -1.71 -12.37
C GLY A 55 -14.19 -1.23 -11.31
N ASN A 56 -14.43 -0.02 -10.80
CA ASN A 56 -13.52 0.67 -9.90
C ASN A 56 -13.72 0.27 -8.44
N VAL A 57 -12.62 0.15 -7.68
CA VAL A 57 -12.63 -0.06 -6.23
C VAL A 57 -11.74 0.98 -5.57
N LEU A 58 -12.23 1.62 -4.50
CA LEU A 58 -11.42 2.46 -3.64
C LEU A 58 -10.84 1.63 -2.50
N VAL A 59 -9.51 1.64 -2.36
CA VAL A 59 -8.80 1.03 -1.23
C VAL A 59 -8.04 2.13 -0.50
N VAL A 60 -8.38 2.34 0.77
CA VAL A 60 -7.68 3.29 1.65
C VAL A 60 -6.68 2.51 2.51
N SER A 61 -5.41 2.93 2.48
CA SER A 61 -4.31 2.24 3.16
C SER A 61 -3.24 3.22 3.62
N SER A 62 -2.14 2.71 4.17
CA SER A 62 -1.03 3.49 4.70
C SER A 62 0.20 3.42 3.77
N ALA A 63 0.98 4.50 3.75
CA ALA A 63 2.13 4.67 2.84
C ALA A 63 3.10 3.46 2.83
N LEU A 64 3.43 2.91 4.01
CA LEU A 64 4.33 1.76 4.12
C LEU A 64 3.75 0.50 3.45
N ALA A 65 2.48 0.18 3.74
CA ALA A 65 1.83 -1.00 3.19
C ALA A 65 1.69 -0.92 1.66
N ILE A 66 1.36 0.27 1.14
CA ILE A 66 1.30 0.52 -0.30
C ILE A 66 2.69 0.36 -0.92
N SER A 67 3.74 0.94 -0.31
CA SER A 67 5.12 0.85 -0.81
C SER A 67 5.60 -0.61 -0.88
N LEU A 68 5.36 -1.37 0.18
CA LEU A 68 5.74 -2.79 0.29
C LEU A 68 5.04 -3.67 -0.74
N PHE A 69 3.79 -3.35 -1.07
CA PHE A 69 3.08 -4.02 -2.15
C PHE A 69 3.65 -3.61 -3.52
N LEU A 70 3.87 -2.33 -3.77
CA LEU A 70 4.38 -1.85 -5.07
C LEU A 70 5.77 -2.41 -5.41
N GLU A 71 6.63 -2.64 -4.42
CA GLU A 71 7.91 -3.32 -4.64
C GLU A 71 7.75 -4.75 -5.17
N THR A 72 6.64 -5.43 -4.87
CA THR A 72 6.36 -6.77 -5.43
C THR A 72 6.09 -6.74 -6.92
N LEU A 73 5.80 -5.57 -7.49
CA LEU A 73 5.48 -5.38 -8.91
C LEU A 73 6.71 -5.09 -9.79
N GLY A 74 7.91 -4.92 -9.21
CA GLY A 74 9.16 -4.68 -9.96
C GLY A 74 9.49 -3.20 -10.24
N GLU A 75 10.41 -2.95 -11.18
CA GLU A 75 11.24 -1.73 -11.39
C GLU A 75 10.53 -0.36 -11.48
N HIS A 76 9.20 -0.30 -11.42
CA HIS A 76 8.43 0.93 -11.52
C HIS A 76 8.31 1.72 -10.20
N TYR A 77 8.88 1.23 -9.10
CA TYR A 77 8.83 1.94 -7.82
C TYR A 77 10.21 2.27 -7.26
N SER A 78 10.56 3.56 -7.27
CA SER A 78 11.84 4.10 -6.79
C SER A 78 11.85 4.41 -5.27
N GLY A 79 10.87 3.91 -4.51
CA GLY A 79 10.80 4.14 -3.06
C GLY A 79 10.47 5.59 -2.66
N VAL A 80 9.87 6.37 -3.58
CA VAL A 80 9.42 7.74 -3.33
C VAL A 80 8.34 7.73 -2.26
N GLY A 81 8.46 8.59 -1.25
CA GLY A 81 7.45 8.67 -0.19
C GLY A 81 6.06 8.95 -0.76
N ILE A 82 5.09 8.11 -0.40
CA ILE A 82 3.69 8.26 -0.82
C ILE A 82 3.07 9.37 0.04
N PRO A 83 2.68 10.52 -0.54
CA PRO A 83 2.06 11.59 0.22
C PRO A 83 0.69 11.15 0.77
N ASN A 84 0.29 11.73 1.90
CA ASN A 84 -1.09 11.59 2.36
C ASN A 84 -2.06 12.13 1.30
N GLU A 85 -3.25 11.52 1.20
CA GLU A 85 -4.31 11.90 0.27
C GLU A 85 -3.96 11.69 -1.21
N SER A 86 -2.78 11.17 -1.50
CA SER A 86 -2.37 10.80 -2.84
C SER A 86 -3.02 9.49 -3.29
N VAL A 87 -3.17 9.32 -4.60
CA VAL A 87 -3.78 8.13 -5.22
C VAL A 87 -2.76 7.45 -6.11
N THR A 88 -2.57 6.14 -5.92
CA THR A 88 -1.86 5.29 -6.88
C THR A 88 -2.89 4.40 -7.57
N LYS A 89 -3.05 4.58 -8.89
CA LYS A 89 -4.01 3.79 -9.67
C LYS A 89 -3.37 2.46 -10.08
N LEU A 90 -4.07 1.37 -9.79
CA LEU A 90 -3.70 0.01 -10.16
C LEU A 90 -4.75 -0.56 -11.12
N VAL A 91 -4.28 -1.33 -12.10
CA VAL A 91 -5.13 -2.15 -12.96
C VAL A 91 -4.83 -3.61 -12.67
N PHE A 92 -5.87 -4.39 -12.41
CA PHE A 92 -5.78 -5.84 -12.28
C PHE A 92 -6.37 -6.50 -13.53
N SER A 93 -5.53 -7.15 -14.33
CA SER A 93 -5.92 -7.82 -15.56
C SER A 93 -4.98 -8.99 -15.85
N HIS A 94 -5.50 -10.07 -16.45
CA HIS A 94 -4.75 -11.31 -16.69
C HIS A 94 -4.00 -11.81 -15.45
N ASP A 95 -4.70 -11.79 -14.30
CA ASP A 95 -4.20 -12.21 -12.98
C ASP A 95 -2.95 -11.45 -12.49
N LYS A 96 -2.73 -10.24 -13.00
CA LYS A 96 -1.57 -9.41 -12.66
C LYS A 96 -1.98 -7.97 -12.37
N PHE A 97 -1.27 -7.35 -11.45
CA PHE A 97 -1.35 -5.91 -11.20
C PHE A 97 -0.36 -5.14 -12.07
N SER A 98 -0.79 -3.99 -12.56
CA SER A 98 0.07 -2.96 -13.14
C SER A 98 -0.27 -1.60 -12.57
N VAL A 99 0.73 -0.72 -12.46
CA VAL A 99 0.54 0.69 -12.08
C VAL A 99 0.14 1.47 -13.33
N GLU A 100 -0.93 2.26 -13.23
CA GLU A 100 -1.38 3.13 -14.31
C GLU A 100 -1.19 4.61 -13.91
N GLY A 101 -0.20 5.27 -14.53
CA GLY A 101 0.14 6.65 -14.24
C GLY A 101 1.10 6.82 -13.05
N PRO A 102 1.18 8.03 -12.45
CA PRO A 102 2.13 8.31 -11.39
C PRO A 102 1.75 7.63 -10.07
N VAL A 103 2.75 7.05 -9.40
CA VAL A 103 2.62 6.61 -8.01
C VAL A 103 2.47 7.83 -7.10
N GLY A 104 1.49 7.79 -6.21
CA GLY A 104 1.23 8.89 -5.27
C GLY A 104 0.76 10.17 -5.97
N SER A 105 -0.17 10.07 -6.91
CA SER A 105 -0.74 11.24 -7.59
C SER A 105 -1.52 12.14 -6.63
N MET A 106 -1.13 13.42 -6.57
CA MET A 106 -1.90 14.48 -5.89
C MET A 106 -2.95 15.12 -6.80
N SER A 107 -3.13 14.64 -8.04
CA SER A 107 -4.04 15.26 -9.01
C SER A 107 -5.48 15.34 -8.48
N TYR A 108 -5.97 14.29 -7.83
CA TYR A 108 -7.34 14.24 -7.30
C TYR A 108 -7.56 15.27 -6.19
N TYR A 109 -6.63 15.37 -5.24
CA TYR A 109 -6.67 16.36 -4.17
C TYR A 109 -6.64 17.79 -4.73
N ASN A 110 -5.67 18.08 -5.61
CA ASN A 110 -5.51 19.41 -6.20
C ASN A 110 -6.72 19.81 -7.05
N ASN A 111 -7.26 18.89 -7.85
CA ASN A 111 -8.46 19.15 -8.65
C ASN A 111 -9.68 19.41 -7.76
N GLY A 112 -9.86 18.62 -6.69
CA GLY A 112 -10.93 18.84 -5.72
C GLY A 112 -10.82 20.20 -5.03
N LYS A 113 -9.60 20.59 -4.62
CA LYS A 113 -9.31 21.91 -4.06
C LYS A 113 -9.67 23.02 -5.03
N ASN A 114 -9.22 22.95 -6.29
CA ASN A 114 -9.49 23.99 -7.28
C ASN A 114 -10.99 24.12 -7.57
N GLN A 115 -11.72 23.01 -7.73
CA GLN A 115 -13.17 23.04 -7.93
C GLN A 115 -13.95 23.68 -6.77
N LEU A 116 -13.43 23.60 -5.54
CA LEU A 116 -14.04 24.26 -4.39
C LEU A 116 -13.72 25.76 -4.34
N LEU A 117 -12.57 26.18 -4.87
CA LEU A 117 -12.18 27.58 -4.95
C LEU A 117 -12.90 28.30 -6.09
N ASP A 118 -13.09 27.65 -7.23
CA ASP A 118 -13.80 28.20 -8.40
C ASP A 118 -15.32 28.39 -8.17
N LYS A 119 -15.86 27.79 -7.09
CA LYS A 119 -17.27 27.89 -6.69
C LYS A 119 -17.53 28.95 -5.61
N ARG A 120 -16.51 29.68 -5.17
CA ARG A 120 -16.61 30.77 -4.19
C ARG A 120 -16.49 32.11 -4.88
#